data_AF-A0A7Y8DNU9-F1
#
_entry.id   AF-A0A7Y8DNU9-F1
#
_cell.length_a   1.000
_cell.length_b   1.000
_cell.length_c   1.000
_cell.angle_alpha   90.00
_cell.angle_beta   90.00
_cell.angle_gamma   90.00
#
_symmetry.space_group_name_H-M   'P 1'
#
loop_
_entity.id
_entity.type
_entity.pdbx_description
1 polymer ?
#
loop_
_entity_poly.entity_id
_entity_poly.type
_entity_poly.pdbx_seq_one_letter_code
_entity_poly.pdbx_strand_id
1 'polypeptide(L)'
;VLRYLGDEATQQALRELPLPRITFNYLGQFDASFDDTQGALFTPATENAGADHSAQAPLGNWLTLNGQVFGGELSLNWAFSDERFEPALIQHLADEYAGQLRQLIEHCCEPDHQGVTPSDFNLLSLSQ
;
A
#
# COMPACT_ATOMS: atom_id res chain seq x y z
N VAL A 1 15.00 12.63 9.77
CA VAL A 1 15.64 13.87 10.28
C VAL A 1 15.30 14.09 11.76
N LEU A 2 14.03 14.26 12.17
CA LEU A 2 13.66 14.55 13.56
C LEU A 2 14.14 13.54 14.62
N ARG A 3 14.12 12.23 14.31
CA ARG A 3 14.62 11.18 15.21
C ARG A 3 16.10 11.35 15.62
N TYR A 4 16.91 11.96 14.75
CA TYR A 4 18.36 12.07 14.94
C TYR A 4 18.85 13.51 15.05
N LEU A 5 18.08 14.48 14.51
CA LEU A 5 18.45 15.88 14.36
C LEU A 5 17.39 16.85 14.95
N GLY A 6 16.33 16.34 15.59
CA GLY A 6 15.37 17.17 16.36
C GLY A 6 15.95 17.62 17.69
N ASP A 7 15.25 18.51 18.40
CA ASP A 7 15.60 18.86 19.79
C ASP A 7 15.44 17.63 20.73
N GLU A 8 16.01 17.74 21.94
CA GLU A 8 16.07 16.62 22.88
C GLU A 8 14.67 16.10 23.28
N ALA A 9 13.70 16.99 23.45
CA ALA A 9 12.32 16.61 23.77
C ALA A 9 11.66 15.86 22.61
N THR A 10 11.85 16.34 21.37
CA THR A 10 11.36 15.68 20.16
C THR A 10 12.01 14.30 19.96
N GLN A 11 13.32 14.18 20.18
CA GLN A 11 14.01 12.89 20.06
C GLN A 11 13.52 11.90 21.11
N GLN A 12 13.32 12.36 22.35
CA GLN A 12 12.86 11.50 23.45
C GLN A 12 11.44 11.02 23.21
N ALA A 13 10.53 11.92 22.83
CA ALA A 13 9.15 11.57 22.48
C ALA A 13 9.11 10.50 21.37
N LEU A 14 9.93 10.63 20.32
CA LEU A 14 9.98 9.66 19.23
C LEU A 14 10.62 8.32 19.62
N ARG A 15 11.51 8.28 20.61
CA ARG A 15 12.12 7.03 21.12
C ARG A 15 11.15 6.23 21.99
N GLU A 16 10.22 6.90 22.66
CA GLU A 16 9.20 6.27 23.52
C GLU A 16 8.06 5.66 22.69
N LEU A 17 7.91 6.07 21.42
CA LEU A 17 6.92 5.48 20.53
C LEU A 17 7.30 4.04 20.14
N PRO A 18 6.30 3.15 20.03
CA PRO A 18 6.53 1.82 19.51
C PRO A 18 7.04 1.88 18.08
N LEU A 19 8.06 1.08 17.77
CA LEU A 19 8.55 0.95 16.40
C LEU A 19 7.55 0.13 15.57
N PRO A 20 6.98 0.70 14.49
CA PRO A 20 6.04 -0.03 13.65
C PRO A 20 6.76 -1.20 12.98
N ARG A 21 6.08 -2.34 12.92
CA ARG A 21 6.62 -3.58 12.32
C ARG A 21 6.09 -3.89 10.93
N ILE A 22 5.11 -3.10 10.49
CA ILE A 22 4.45 -3.24 9.20
C ILE A 22 4.48 -1.89 8.50
N THR A 23 4.83 -1.89 7.22
CA THR A 23 4.71 -0.75 6.33
C THR A 23 3.65 -1.07 5.27
N PHE A 24 2.70 -0.16 5.05
CA PHE A 24 1.75 -0.24 3.95
C PHE A 24 1.88 1.00 3.10
N ASN A 25 1.92 0.83 1.78
CA ASN A 25 2.02 1.93 0.84
C ASN A 25 1.21 1.61 -0.41
N TYR A 26 0.34 2.54 -0.82
CA TYR A 26 -0.42 2.45 -2.06
C TYR A 26 0.05 3.55 -3.01
N LEU A 27 0.68 3.15 -4.11
CA LEU A 27 1.31 4.04 -5.09
C LEU A 27 0.29 4.75 -5.99
N GLY A 28 -0.96 4.27 -6.03
CA GLY A 28 -2.00 4.78 -6.89
C GLY A 28 -2.21 3.95 -8.16
N GLN A 29 -2.93 4.56 -9.11
CA GLN A 29 -3.27 3.96 -10.40
C GLN A 29 -2.44 4.60 -11.51
N PHE A 30 -1.82 3.75 -12.33
CA PHE A 30 -0.87 4.18 -13.35
C PHE A 30 -1.43 4.20 -14.78
N ASP A 31 -2.64 3.68 -15.02
CA ASP A 31 -3.23 3.51 -16.36
C ASP A 31 -3.27 4.80 -17.18
N ALA A 32 -3.67 5.91 -16.57
CA ALA A 32 -3.78 7.20 -17.25
C ALA A 32 -2.42 7.75 -17.74
N SER A 33 -1.31 7.33 -17.13
CA SER A 33 0.02 7.82 -17.46
C SER A 33 0.61 7.18 -18.72
N PHE A 34 0.01 6.09 -19.22
CA PHE A 34 0.56 5.25 -20.29
C PHE A 34 -0.45 4.96 -21.41
N ASP A 35 -1.51 5.77 -21.50
CA ASP A 35 -2.57 5.62 -22.49
C ASP A 35 -2.11 6.08 -23.88
N ASP A 36 -1.93 5.13 -24.80
CA ASP A 36 -1.56 5.38 -26.20
C ASP A 36 -2.59 6.25 -26.93
N THR A 37 -3.87 6.15 -26.55
CA THR A 37 -4.94 6.99 -27.13
C THR A 37 -4.83 8.46 -26.73
N GLN A 38 -4.09 8.74 -25.66
CA GLN A 38 -3.74 10.09 -25.21
C GLN A 38 -2.31 10.51 -25.62
N GLY A 39 -1.68 9.75 -26.53
CA GLY A 39 -0.39 10.08 -27.12
C GLY A 39 0.82 9.71 -26.27
N ALA A 40 0.71 8.68 -25.41
CA ALA A 40 1.84 8.16 -24.66
C ALA A 40 2.93 7.63 -25.61
N LEU A 41 4.12 8.23 -25.55
CA LEU A 41 5.28 7.82 -26.37
C LEU A 41 5.96 6.54 -25.85
N PHE A 42 5.70 6.19 -24.59
CA PHE A 42 6.28 5.03 -23.91
C PHE A 42 5.19 4.32 -23.13
N THR A 43 5.25 2.99 -23.15
CA THR A 43 4.42 2.11 -22.33
C THR A 43 5.30 1.21 -21.47
N PRO A 44 4.81 0.71 -20.32
CA PRO A 44 5.56 -0.23 -19.50
C PRO A 44 5.88 -1.50 -20.29
N ALA A 45 7.12 -1.97 -20.15
CA ALA A 45 7.53 -3.22 -20.76
C ALA A 45 6.79 -4.40 -20.11
N THR A 46 6.50 -5.44 -20.89
CA THR A 46 5.84 -6.66 -20.41
C THR A 46 6.80 -7.61 -19.68
N GLU A 47 8.11 -7.38 -19.82
CA GLU A 47 9.16 -8.14 -19.17
C GLU A 47 9.40 -7.68 -17.73
N ASN A 48 9.87 -8.60 -16.89
CA ASN A 48 10.14 -8.31 -15.49
C ASN A 48 11.42 -7.46 -15.37
N ALA A 49 11.36 -6.38 -14.59
CA ALA A 49 12.51 -5.50 -14.31
C ALA A 49 13.63 -6.19 -13.50
N GLY A 50 13.35 -7.36 -12.93
CA GLY A 50 14.23 -8.10 -12.03
C GLY A 50 14.00 -7.73 -10.58
N ALA A 51 14.98 -8.00 -9.73
CA ALA A 51 14.89 -7.66 -8.31
C ALA A 51 15.22 -6.18 -8.10
N ASP A 52 14.29 -5.42 -7.51
CA ASP A 52 14.48 -4.00 -7.16
C ASP A 52 15.55 -3.79 -6.09
N HIS A 53 15.83 -4.84 -5.31
CA HIS A 53 16.78 -4.83 -4.22
C HIS A 53 17.73 -6.02 -4.28
N SER A 54 18.92 -5.85 -3.71
CA SER A 54 19.83 -6.96 -3.45
C SER A 54 19.15 -7.99 -2.53
N ALA A 55 19.38 -9.27 -2.77
CA ALA A 55 18.99 -10.35 -1.87
C ALA A 55 19.62 -10.24 -0.47
N GLN A 56 20.64 -9.38 -0.30
CA GLN A 56 21.30 -9.09 0.97
C GLN A 56 20.94 -7.71 1.52
N ALA A 57 20.03 -6.97 0.88
CA ALA A 57 19.61 -5.67 1.38
C ALA A 57 18.87 -5.84 2.71
N PRO A 58 19.23 -5.08 3.76
CA PRO A 58 18.49 -5.12 5.00
C PRO A 58 17.06 -4.62 4.77
N LEU A 59 16.09 -5.38 5.25
CA LEU A 59 14.69 -4.98 5.16
C LEU A 59 14.43 -3.75 6.03
N GLY A 60 13.75 -2.75 5.47
CA GLY A 60 13.37 -1.53 6.21
C GLY A 60 12.34 -1.77 7.31
N ASN A 61 11.62 -2.89 7.26
CA ASN A 61 10.64 -3.31 8.26
C ASN A 61 10.47 -4.84 8.28
N TRP A 62 9.72 -5.40 9.24
CA TRP A 62 9.49 -6.86 9.26
C TRP A 62 8.58 -7.33 8.13
N LEU A 63 7.58 -6.51 7.78
CA LEU A 63 6.66 -6.75 6.69
C LEU A 63 6.35 -5.43 5.97
N THR A 64 6.43 -5.43 4.65
CA THR A 64 6.09 -4.29 3.79
C THR A 64 5.12 -4.73 2.71
N LEU A 65 4.03 -3.99 2.56
CA LEU A 65 3.06 -4.15 1.48
C LEU A 65 3.11 -2.91 0.60
N ASN A 66 3.43 -3.10 -0.69
CA ASN A 66 3.35 -2.04 -1.70
C ASN A 66 2.26 -2.40 -2.71
N GLY A 67 1.29 -1.52 -2.91
CA GLY A 67 0.18 -1.72 -3.83
C GLY A 67 0.13 -0.71 -4.96
N GLN A 68 -0.31 -1.15 -6.13
CA GLN A 68 -0.57 -0.30 -7.29
C GLN A 68 -1.68 -0.89 -8.15
N VAL A 69 -2.35 -0.03 -8.93
CA VAL A 69 -3.24 -0.47 -10.01
C VAL A 69 -2.59 -0.20 -11.35
N PHE A 70 -2.51 -1.23 -12.19
CA PHE A 70 -2.04 -1.12 -13.56
C PHE A 70 -2.75 -2.16 -14.44
N GLY A 71 -3.11 -1.78 -15.67
CA GLY A 71 -3.98 -2.58 -16.53
C GLY A 71 -5.38 -2.80 -15.95
N GLY A 72 -5.86 -1.90 -15.08
CA GLY A 72 -7.10 -2.10 -14.32
C GLY A 72 -7.03 -3.18 -13.23
N GLU A 73 -5.84 -3.74 -12.96
CA GLU A 73 -5.66 -4.78 -11.96
C GLU A 73 -4.88 -4.25 -10.75
N LEU A 74 -5.38 -4.53 -9.55
CA LEU A 74 -4.66 -4.27 -8.30
C LEU A 74 -3.61 -5.36 -8.08
N SER A 75 -2.35 -4.96 -7.92
CA SER A 75 -1.25 -5.82 -7.51
C SER A 75 -0.71 -5.37 -6.16
N LEU A 76 -0.40 -6.34 -5.29
CA LEU A 76 0.22 -6.13 -3.98
C LEU A 76 1.51 -6.93 -3.89
N ASN A 77 2.64 -6.25 -3.69
CA ASN A 77 3.92 -6.87 -3.40
C ASN A 77 4.13 -6.97 -1.88
N TRP A 78 4.45 -8.16 -1.41
CA TRP A 78 4.72 -8.46 0.00
C TRP A 78 6.21 -8.78 0.18
N ALA A 79 6.92 -7.92 0.90
CA ALA A 79 8.31 -8.14 1.28
C ALA A 79 8.42 -8.32 2.80
N PHE A 80 9.07 -9.39 3.25
CA PHE A 80 9.09 -9.77 4.66
C PHE A 80 10.42 -10.38 5.09
N SER A 81 10.66 -10.39 6.39
CA SER A 81 11.87 -10.97 6.99
C SER A 81 11.70 -12.46 7.28
N ASP A 82 12.53 -13.28 6.63
CA ASP A 82 12.56 -14.74 6.86
C ASP A 82 13.01 -15.12 8.29
N GLU A 83 13.67 -14.21 9.01
CA GLU A 83 13.99 -14.41 10.43
C GLU A 83 12.75 -14.25 11.34
N ARG A 84 11.72 -13.57 10.85
CA ARG A 84 10.52 -13.21 11.61
C ARG A 84 9.31 -14.04 11.22
N PHE A 85 9.21 -14.43 9.96
CA PHE A 85 8.04 -15.09 9.41
C PHE A 85 8.44 -16.24 8.48
N GLU A 86 7.71 -17.33 8.61
CA GLU A 86 7.73 -18.43 7.65
C GLU A 86 7.01 -17.99 6.36
N PRO A 87 7.55 -18.28 5.16
CA PRO A 87 6.88 -17.91 3.91
C PRO A 87 5.44 -18.43 3.80
N ALA A 88 5.16 -19.63 4.31
CA ALA A 88 3.82 -20.20 4.32
C ALA A 88 2.82 -19.38 5.15
N LEU A 89 3.27 -18.76 6.25
CA LEU A 89 2.43 -17.88 7.07
C LEU A 89 2.08 -16.60 6.32
N ILE A 90 3.05 -16.00 5.63
CA ILE A 90 2.81 -14.80 4.83
C ILE A 90 1.90 -15.09 3.65
N GLN A 91 2.08 -16.24 3.00
CA GLN A 91 1.19 -16.67 1.92
C GLN A 91 -0.27 -16.80 2.43
N HIS A 92 -0.48 -17.47 3.56
CA HIS A 92 -1.81 -17.59 4.15
C HIS A 92 -2.43 -16.22 4.47
N LEU A 93 -1.63 -15.29 5.02
CA LEU A 93 -2.08 -13.93 5.28
C LEU A 93 -2.43 -13.17 4.00
N ALA A 94 -1.65 -13.33 2.93
CA ALA A 94 -1.94 -12.70 1.64
C ALA A 94 -3.23 -13.25 1.01
N ASP A 95 -3.48 -14.56 1.12
CA ASP A 95 -4.69 -15.21 0.63
C ASP A 95 -5.93 -14.73 1.39
N GLU A 96 -5.86 -14.67 2.74
CA GLU A 96 -6.91 -14.13 3.60
C GLU A 96 -7.16 -12.64 3.30
N TYR A 97 -6.10 -11.84 3.16
CA TYR A 97 -6.22 -10.43 2.80
C TYR A 97 -6.99 -10.27 1.47
N ALA A 98 -6.62 -11.05 0.45
CA ALA A 98 -7.31 -11.00 -0.84
C ALA A 98 -8.77 -11.44 -0.73
N GLY A 99 -9.07 -12.44 0.12
CA GLY A 99 -10.42 -12.87 0.44
C GLY A 99 -11.26 -11.79 1.09
N GLN A 100 -10.73 -11.14 2.13
CA GLN A 100 -11.40 -10.06 2.86
C GLN A 100 -11.61 -8.82 1.99
N LEU A 101 -10.62 -8.46 1.15
CA LEU A 101 -10.76 -7.35 0.22
C LEU A 101 -11.88 -7.61 -0.79
N ARG A 102 -11.98 -8.82 -1.33
CA ARG A 102 -13.07 -9.21 -2.24
C ARG A 102 -14.43 -9.12 -1.55
N GLN A 103 -14.57 -9.62 -0.33
CA GLN A 103 -15.80 -9.52 0.45
C GLN A 103 -16.19 -8.07 0.73
N LEU A 104 -15.21 -7.23 1.07
CA LEU A 104 -15.44 -5.80 1.29
C LEU A 104 -15.93 -5.11 0.01
N ILE A 105 -15.32 -5.40 -1.14
CA ILE A 105 -15.75 -4.87 -2.43
C ILE A 105 -17.19 -5.30 -2.75
N GLU A 106 -17.49 -6.60 -2.59
CA GLU A 106 -18.84 -7.14 -2.83
C GLU A 106 -19.88 -6.43 -1.96
N HIS A 107 -19.61 -6.33 -0.65
CA HIS A 107 -20.47 -5.61 0.29
C HIS A 107 -20.70 -4.15 -0.10
N CYS A 108 -19.64 -3.42 -0.49
CA CYS A 108 -19.75 -2.02 -0.91
C CYS A 108 -20.49 -1.85 -2.25
N CYS A 109 -20.50 -2.87 -3.11
CA CYS A 109 -21.24 -2.84 -4.37
C CYS A 109 -22.74 -3.17 -4.21
N GLU A 110 -23.16 -3.73 -3.08
CA GLU A 110 -24.58 -4.01 -2.80
C GLU A 110 -25.40 -2.70 -2.79
N PRO A 111 -26.56 -2.65 -3.46
CA PRO A 111 -27.37 -1.43 -3.58
C PRO A 111 -27.76 -0.80 -2.24
N ASP A 112 -27.98 -1.62 -1.21
CA ASP A 112 -28.40 -1.19 0.12
C ASP A 112 -27.27 -0.54 0.94
N HIS A 113 -26.01 -0.72 0.50
CA HIS A 113 -24.81 -0.16 1.13
C HIS A 113 -24.20 1.00 0.33
N GLN A 114 -24.89 1.44 -0.73
CA GLN A 114 -24.53 2.64 -1.47
C GLN A 114 -25.00 3.88 -0.69
N GLY A 115 -24.17 4.31 0.25
CA GLY A 115 -24.33 5.56 0.97
C GLY A 115 -23.15 6.48 0.68
N VAL A 116 -23.45 7.73 0.33
CA VAL A 116 -22.43 8.79 0.32
C VAL A 116 -22.00 9.07 1.75
N THR A 117 -20.72 8.95 2.01
CA THR A 117 -20.10 9.40 3.24
C THR A 117 -19.92 10.92 3.18
N PRO A 118 -19.87 11.64 4.31
CA PRO A 118 -19.61 13.08 4.31
C PRO A 118 -18.29 13.47 3.61
N SER A 119 -17.33 12.55 3.55
CA SER A 119 -16.05 12.71 2.84
C SER A 119 -16.18 12.73 1.32
N ASP A 120 -17.28 12.21 0.76
CA ASP A 120 -17.55 12.20 -0.68
C ASP A 120 -18.03 13.57 -1.21
N PHE A 121 -18.38 14.49 -0.30
CA PHE A 121 -18.75 15.87 -0.63
C PHE A 121 -17.77 16.86 0.01
N ASN A 122 -16.59 17.01 -0.59
CA ASN A 122 -15.57 17.97 -0.17
C ASN A 122 -16.01 19.46 -0.19
N LEU A 123 -17.25 19.76 -0.61
CA LEU A 123 -17.78 21.12 -0.83
C LEU A 123 -19.06 21.45 -0.05
N LEU A 124 -19.54 20.58 0.84
CA LEU A 124 -20.73 20.86 1.65
C LEU A 124 -20.36 21.02 3.13
N SER A 125 -20.29 22.27 3.59
CA SER A 125 -20.20 22.61 5.00
C SER A 125 -21.53 22.31 5.69
N LEU A 126 -21.70 21.10 6.23
CA LEU A 126 -22.80 20.80 7.14
C LEU A 126 -22.33 21.04 8.57
N SER A 127 -22.95 22.01 9.24
CA SER A 127 -22.78 22.23 10.68
C SER A 127 -23.58 21.16 11.46
N GLN A 128 -22.92 20.51 12.40
CA GLN A 128 -23.53 19.58 13.37
C GLN A 128 -24.22 20.35 14.50
#